data_AF-U9VQB9-F1
#
_entry.id   AF-U9VQB9-F1
#
_cell.length_a   1.000
_cell.length_b   1.000
_cell.length_c   1.000
_cell.angle_alpha   90.00
_cell.angle_beta   90.00
_cell.angle_gamma   90.00
#
_symmetry.space_group_name_H-M   'P 1'
#
loop_
_entity.id
_entity.type
_entity.pdbx_description
1 polymer ?
#
loop_
_entity_poly.entity_id
_entity_poly.type
_entity_poly.pdbx_seq_one_letter_code
_entity_poly.pdbx_strand_id
1 'polypeptide(L)'
;MTINDWLRLMHPILAVSVVFPLIGMVTYFANQTRQRRLTVQAKEKSKIPPIVGKEHVNLGKWLTGSVVGLTLVGVGHPIIKNIVKKAATDSPVPQGTVIFIAIMFLFTIASVVCLYRATAPQKLWRGVFAALSTAGLWILGSQDGVFRRTYEWQVSHYYYGMVAATLMIISLAILPEIYKSKTWRKVHIALNCIALLLFIGQGITGTRDLLEIPLSWQEPFVFGCDFVNKTCGG
;
A
#
# COMPACT_ATOMS: atom_id res chain seq x y z
N MET A 1 -15.88 21.95 5.05
CA MET A 1 -14.77 21.20 4.41
C MET A 1 -14.63 21.68 2.99
N THR A 2 -13.40 21.87 2.54
CA THR A 2 -13.06 22.27 1.16
C THR A 2 -12.75 21.05 0.28
N ILE A 3 -12.58 21.25 -1.02
CA ILE A 3 -12.11 20.18 -1.91
C ILE A 3 -10.73 19.64 -1.52
N ASN A 4 -9.86 20.49 -0.95
CA ASN A 4 -8.56 20.09 -0.44
C ASN A 4 -8.68 19.16 0.78
N ASP A 5 -9.67 19.38 1.65
CA ASP A 5 -9.94 18.47 2.78
C ASP A 5 -10.36 17.08 2.28
N TRP A 6 -11.21 17.03 1.26
CA TRP A 6 -11.64 15.77 0.65
C TRP A 6 -10.50 15.04 -0.05
N LEU A 7 -9.62 15.74 -0.77
CA LEU A 7 -8.44 15.15 -1.41
C LEU A 7 -7.46 14.58 -0.37
N ARG A 8 -7.29 15.25 0.78
CA ARG A 8 -6.49 14.72 1.91
C ARG A 8 -7.10 13.44 2.48
N LEU A 9 -8.43 13.36 2.58
CA LEU A 9 -9.14 12.21 3.14
C LEU A 9 -9.40 11.09 2.13
N MET A 10 -9.11 11.28 0.84
CA MET A 10 -9.35 10.27 -0.19
C MET A 10 -8.63 8.95 0.11
N HIS A 11 -7.36 9.00 0.52
CA HIS A 11 -6.60 7.80 0.88
C HIS A 11 -7.25 7.05 2.07
N PRO A 12 -7.48 7.65 3.26
CA PRO A 12 -8.09 6.92 4.37
C PRO A 12 -9.52 6.45 4.08
N ILE A 13 -10.32 7.19 3.29
CA ILE A 13 -11.65 6.74 2.86
C ILE A 13 -11.54 5.44 2.06
N LEU A 14 -10.66 5.40 1.05
CA LEU A 14 -10.44 4.20 0.23
C LEU A 14 -9.83 3.05 1.03
N ALA A 15 -8.96 3.34 2.00
CA ALA A 15 -8.40 2.34 2.90
C ALA A 15 -9.50 1.61 3.67
N VAL A 16 -10.41 2.37 4.28
CA VAL A 16 -11.51 1.84 5.10
C VAL A 16 -12.58 1.17 4.25
N SER A 17 -12.96 1.75 3.10
CA SER A 17 -14.07 1.25 2.29
C SER A 17 -13.69 0.06 1.39
N VAL A 18 -12.41 -0.07 1.03
CA VAL A 18 -11.94 -1.09 0.07
C VAL A 18 -10.90 -2.01 0.68
N VAL A 19 -9.78 -1.47 1.19
CA VAL A 19 -8.62 -2.29 1.58
C VAL A 19 -8.90 -3.10 2.85
N PHE A 20 -9.46 -2.50 3.89
CA PHE A 20 -9.73 -3.20 5.15
C PHE A 20 -10.74 -4.36 5.00
N PRO A 21 -11.87 -4.20 4.28
CA PRO A 21 -12.74 -5.31 3.95
C PRO A 21 -12.02 -6.42 3.18
N LEU A 22 -11.19 -6.08 2.19
CA LEU A 22 -10.40 -7.06 1.43
C LEU A 22 -9.42 -7.84 2.31
N ILE A 23 -8.74 -7.17 3.25
CA ILE A 23 -7.85 -7.85 4.22
C ILE A 23 -8.65 -8.88 5.05
N GLY A 24 -9.81 -8.49 5.56
CA GLY A 24 -10.68 -9.39 6.34
C GLY A 24 -11.11 -10.61 5.52
N MET A 25 -11.61 -10.38 4.30
CA MET A 25 -12.06 -11.46 3.42
C MET A 25 -10.90 -12.40 3.01
N VAL A 26 -9.76 -11.86 2.59
CA VAL A 26 -8.59 -12.66 2.20
C VAL A 26 -8.09 -13.50 3.37
N THR A 27 -8.04 -12.94 4.58
CA THR A 27 -7.62 -13.64 5.80
C THR A 27 -8.60 -14.75 6.17
N TYR A 28 -9.91 -14.48 6.08
CA TYR A 28 -10.96 -15.48 6.29
C TYR A 28 -10.81 -16.68 5.33
N PHE A 29 -10.66 -16.43 4.03
CA PHE A 29 -10.46 -17.50 3.04
C PHE A 29 -9.09 -18.18 3.17
N ALA A 30 -8.06 -17.49 3.67
CA ALA A 30 -6.77 -18.10 3.97
C ALA A 30 -6.92 -19.14 5.09
N ASN A 31 -7.63 -18.80 6.17
CA ASN A 31 -7.92 -19.74 7.25
C ASN A 31 -8.75 -20.93 6.74
N GLN A 32 -9.83 -20.69 6.00
CA GLN A 32 -10.63 -21.79 5.42
C GLN A 32 -9.80 -22.71 4.52
N THR A 33 -8.93 -22.15 3.69
CA THR A 33 -8.03 -22.92 2.83
C THR A 33 -7.08 -23.80 3.66
N ARG A 34 -6.57 -23.28 4.77
CA ARG A 34 -5.72 -24.05 5.70
C ARG A 34 -6.52 -25.16 6.39
N GLN A 35 -7.67 -24.83 6.99
CA GLN A 35 -8.51 -25.80 7.70
C GLN A 35 -8.91 -26.96 6.78
N ARG A 36 -9.35 -26.64 5.56
CA ARG A 36 -9.69 -27.68 4.57
C ARG A 36 -8.52 -28.61 4.28
N ARG A 37 -7.31 -28.07 4.10
CA ARG A 37 -6.10 -28.88 3.84
C ARG A 37 -5.79 -29.83 5.00
N LEU A 38 -5.94 -29.37 6.24
CA LEU A 38 -5.71 -30.19 7.43
C LEU A 38 -6.76 -31.31 7.55
N THR A 39 -8.05 -31.00 7.33
CA THR A 39 -9.11 -32.03 7.34
C THR A 39 -8.90 -33.08 6.26
N VAL A 40 -8.54 -32.67 5.05
CA VAL A 40 -8.22 -33.60 3.94
C VAL A 40 -6.99 -34.45 4.28
N GLN A 41 -5.96 -33.86 4.90
CA GLN A 41 -4.78 -34.59 5.35
C GLN A 41 -5.11 -35.63 6.44
N ALA A 42 -6.05 -35.32 7.33
CA ALA A 42 -6.59 -36.24 8.33
C ALA A 42 -7.54 -37.31 7.75
N LYS A 43 -7.76 -37.32 6.42
CA LYS A 43 -8.72 -38.21 5.73
C LYS A 43 -10.18 -38.02 6.19
N GLU A 44 -10.51 -36.85 6.72
CA GLU A 44 -11.86 -36.50 7.16
C GLU A 44 -12.65 -35.77 6.05
N LYS A 45 -13.98 -35.88 6.08
CA LYS A 45 -14.85 -35.14 5.17
C LYS A 45 -14.93 -33.66 5.58
N SER A 46 -14.29 -32.78 4.82
CA SER A 46 -14.35 -31.34 5.07
C SER A 46 -15.69 -30.73 4.65
N LYS A 47 -16.28 -29.94 5.56
CA LYS A 47 -17.47 -29.10 5.29
C LYS A 47 -17.14 -27.85 4.48
N ILE A 48 -15.86 -27.51 4.34
CA ILE A 48 -15.40 -26.32 3.61
C ILE A 48 -15.33 -26.64 2.12
N PRO A 49 -15.96 -25.86 1.23
CA PRO A 49 -15.97 -26.13 -0.21
C PRO A 49 -14.55 -26.16 -0.84
N PRO A 50 -14.31 -26.94 -1.92
CA PRO A 50 -13.03 -26.94 -2.63
C PRO A 50 -12.64 -25.59 -3.25
N ILE A 51 -13.62 -24.72 -3.52
CA ILE A 51 -13.41 -23.42 -4.21
C ILE A 51 -12.70 -22.37 -3.35
N VAL A 52 -12.66 -22.52 -2.02
CA VAL A 52 -12.13 -21.50 -1.10
C VAL A 52 -10.69 -21.07 -1.40
N GLY A 53 -9.86 -21.99 -1.91
CA GLY A 53 -8.49 -21.66 -2.31
C GLY A 53 -8.43 -20.77 -3.56
N LYS A 54 -9.38 -20.93 -4.48
CA LYS A 54 -9.51 -20.06 -5.66
C LYS A 54 -10.03 -18.67 -5.25
N GLU A 55 -11.02 -18.63 -4.35
CA GLU A 55 -11.54 -17.37 -3.81
C GLU A 55 -10.47 -16.56 -3.07
N HIS A 56 -9.68 -17.22 -2.21
CA HIS A 56 -8.53 -16.59 -1.56
C HIS A 56 -7.58 -15.92 -2.58
N VAL A 57 -7.26 -16.61 -3.68
CA VAL A 57 -6.35 -16.07 -4.71
C VAL A 57 -6.99 -14.92 -5.49
N ASN A 58 -8.26 -15.03 -5.86
CA ASN A 58 -8.97 -13.97 -6.56
C ASN A 58 -9.04 -12.70 -5.71
N LEU A 59 -9.41 -12.83 -4.44
CA LEU A 59 -9.43 -11.70 -3.51
C LEU A 59 -8.02 -11.19 -3.20
N GLY A 60 -7.01 -12.05 -3.12
CA GLY A 60 -5.61 -11.65 -2.93
C GLY A 60 -5.08 -10.81 -4.09
N LYS A 61 -5.53 -11.09 -5.33
CA LYS A 61 -5.25 -10.26 -6.50
C LYS A 61 -5.91 -8.89 -6.38
N TRP A 62 -7.17 -8.81 -5.94
CA TRP A 62 -7.83 -7.53 -5.68
C TRP A 62 -7.13 -6.76 -4.57
N LEU A 63 -6.81 -7.39 -3.45
CA LEU A 63 -6.09 -6.78 -2.34
C LEU A 63 -4.75 -6.19 -2.79
N THR A 64 -3.97 -6.92 -3.60
CA THR A 64 -2.71 -6.41 -4.13
C THR A 64 -2.90 -5.14 -4.96
N GLY A 65 -3.86 -5.16 -5.88
CA GLY A 65 -4.14 -4.03 -6.77
C GLY A 65 -4.65 -2.82 -5.99
N SER A 66 -5.54 -3.05 -5.03
CA SER A 66 -6.08 -2.01 -4.17
C SER A 66 -5.00 -1.40 -3.27
N VAL A 67 -4.13 -2.19 -2.66
CA VAL A 67 -3.04 -1.67 -1.79
C VAL A 67 -2.03 -0.88 -2.61
N VAL A 68 -1.60 -1.38 -3.77
CA VAL A 68 -0.65 -0.67 -4.64
C VAL A 68 -1.27 0.62 -5.19
N GLY A 69 -2.51 0.58 -5.67
CA GLY A 69 -3.23 1.75 -6.15
C GLY A 69 -3.44 2.79 -5.05
N LEU A 70 -3.83 2.34 -3.86
CA LEU A 70 -3.99 3.21 -2.69
C LEU A 70 -2.66 3.84 -2.25
N THR A 71 -1.55 3.11 -2.36
CA THR A 71 -0.20 3.62 -2.11
C THR A 71 0.16 4.72 -3.10
N LEU A 72 -0.09 4.51 -4.40
CA LEU A 72 0.13 5.52 -5.44
C LEU A 72 -0.70 6.79 -5.19
N VAL A 73 -1.95 6.65 -4.78
CA VAL A 73 -2.78 7.78 -4.35
C VAL A 73 -2.19 8.49 -3.12
N GLY A 74 -1.76 7.70 -2.12
CA GLY A 74 -1.20 8.20 -0.87
C GLY A 74 0.09 9.01 -1.05
N VAL A 75 0.98 8.59 -1.96
CA VAL A 75 2.19 9.35 -2.29
C VAL A 75 1.94 10.44 -3.34
N GLY A 76 0.99 10.25 -4.26
CA GLY A 76 0.70 11.20 -5.34
C GLY A 76 0.20 12.55 -4.83
N HIS A 77 -0.73 12.56 -3.88
CA HIS A 77 -1.26 13.80 -3.31
C HIS A 77 -0.16 14.71 -2.70
N PRO A 78 0.70 14.24 -1.76
CA PRO A 78 1.76 15.07 -1.20
C PRO A 78 2.81 15.53 -2.23
N ILE A 79 3.14 14.69 -3.22
CA ILE A 79 4.05 15.06 -4.31
C ILE A 79 3.47 16.21 -5.13
N ILE A 80 2.22 16.08 -5.58
CA ILE A 80 1.53 17.11 -6.37
C ILE A 80 1.38 18.39 -5.56
N LYS A 81 0.98 18.30 -4.28
CA LYS A 81 0.87 19.44 -3.37
C LYS A 81 2.21 20.18 -3.25
N ASN A 82 3.33 19.46 -3.13
CA ASN A 82 4.66 20.06 -3.05
C ASN A 82 5.08 20.75 -4.35
N ILE A 83 4.82 20.13 -5.51
CA ILE A 83 5.11 20.73 -6.83
C ILE A 83 4.32 22.03 -7.00
N VAL A 84 3.00 22.01 -6.75
CA VAL A 84 2.14 23.19 -6.88
C VAL A 84 2.56 24.29 -5.90
N LYS A 85 2.87 23.95 -4.65
CA LYS A 85 3.32 24.92 -3.65
C LYS A 85 4.62 25.63 -4.07
N LYS A 86 5.60 24.89 -4.61
CA LYS A 86 6.88 25.46 -5.05
C LYS A 86 6.79 26.22 -6.39
N ALA A 87 5.78 25.94 -7.22
CA ALA A 87 5.61 26.62 -8.51
C ALA A 87 5.43 28.15 -8.38
N ALA A 88 4.88 28.62 -7.26
CA ALA A 88 4.68 30.05 -6.98
C ALA A 88 5.84 30.71 -6.18
N THR A 89 7.00 30.04 -6.08
CA THR A 89 8.17 30.53 -5.33
C THR A 89 9.36 30.79 -6.25
N ASP A 90 10.37 31.50 -5.76
CA ASP A 90 11.62 31.77 -6.49
C ASP A 90 12.49 30.52 -6.74
N SER A 91 12.07 29.35 -6.25
CA SER A 91 12.78 28.07 -6.42
C SER A 91 11.79 26.94 -6.78
N PRO A 92 11.19 26.99 -7.98
CA PRO A 92 10.26 25.96 -8.43
C PRO A 92 10.95 24.60 -8.62
N VAL A 93 10.17 23.53 -8.57
CA VAL A 93 10.69 22.19 -8.89
C VAL A 93 11.13 22.18 -10.37
N PRO A 94 12.35 21.71 -10.69
CA PRO A 94 12.82 21.67 -12.07
C PRO A 94 11.87 20.87 -12.98
N GLN A 95 11.59 21.39 -14.18
CA GLN A 95 10.65 20.76 -15.12
C GLN A 95 11.03 19.30 -15.45
N GLY A 96 12.33 19.02 -15.61
CA GLY A 96 12.83 17.65 -15.84
C GLY A 96 12.47 16.69 -14.70
N THR A 97 12.48 17.15 -13.45
CA THR A 97 12.07 16.37 -12.28
C THR A 97 10.57 16.08 -12.32
N VAL A 98 9.74 17.07 -12.67
CA VAL A 98 8.28 16.88 -12.79
C VAL A 98 7.95 15.85 -13.87
N ILE A 99 8.61 15.93 -15.03
CA ILE A 99 8.45 14.96 -16.13
C ILE A 99 8.89 13.57 -15.70
N PHE A 100 10.05 13.46 -15.03
CA PHE A 100 10.54 12.19 -14.50
C PHE A 100 9.55 11.54 -13.53
N ILE A 101 9.02 12.30 -12.57
CA ILE A 101 8.01 11.80 -11.63
C ILE A 101 6.76 11.29 -12.36
N ALA A 102 6.26 12.03 -13.35
CA ALA A 102 5.09 11.62 -14.12
C ALA A 102 5.35 10.30 -14.89
N ILE A 103 6.53 10.17 -15.51
CA ILE A 103 6.95 8.93 -16.18
C ILE A 103 7.06 7.79 -15.16
N MET A 104 7.59 8.04 -13.96
CA MET A 104 7.70 7.02 -12.92
C MET A 104 6.33 6.51 -12.44
N PHE A 105 5.31 7.37 -12.35
CA PHE A 105 3.93 6.93 -12.09
C PHE A 105 3.43 5.98 -13.19
N LEU A 106 3.54 6.40 -14.46
CA LEU A 106 3.11 5.60 -15.60
C LEU A 106 3.86 4.26 -15.67
N PHE A 107 5.18 4.30 -15.49
CA PHE A 107 6.05 3.12 -15.50
C PHE A 107 5.70 2.13 -14.38
N THR A 108 5.43 2.64 -13.17
CA THR A 108 5.03 1.81 -12.03
C THR A 108 3.70 1.11 -12.31
N ILE A 109 2.70 1.86 -12.79
CA ILE A 109 1.38 1.32 -13.15
C ILE A 109 1.52 0.28 -14.27
N ALA A 110 2.25 0.60 -15.34
CA ALA A 110 2.49 -0.32 -16.44
C ALA A 110 3.18 -1.61 -15.98
N SER A 111 4.19 -1.51 -15.11
CA SER A 111 4.88 -2.67 -14.53
C SER A 111 3.92 -3.55 -13.73
N VAL A 112 3.03 -2.96 -12.93
CA VAL A 112 2.01 -3.72 -12.18
C VAL A 112 1.05 -4.42 -13.14
N VAL A 113 0.54 -3.71 -14.16
CA VAL A 113 -0.35 -4.30 -15.18
C VAL A 113 0.33 -5.47 -15.91
N CYS A 114 1.60 -5.31 -16.27
CA CYS A 114 2.41 -6.37 -16.86
C CYS A 114 2.60 -7.56 -15.91
N LEU A 115 2.76 -7.34 -14.60
CA LEU A 115 2.80 -8.41 -13.60
C LEU A 115 1.49 -9.21 -13.52
N TYR A 116 0.34 -8.53 -13.63
CA TYR A 116 -0.97 -9.19 -13.70
C TYR A 116 -1.15 -10.01 -14.98
N ARG A 117 -0.61 -9.53 -16.10
CA ARG A 117 -0.70 -10.20 -17.41
C ARG A 117 0.32 -11.33 -17.58
N ALA A 118 1.46 -11.27 -16.90
CA ALA A 118 2.51 -12.27 -17.01
C ALA A 118 2.02 -13.66 -16.58
N THR A 119 2.24 -14.67 -17.41
CA THR A 119 1.73 -16.03 -17.18
C THR A 119 2.70 -16.89 -16.36
N ALA A 120 2.22 -18.03 -15.84
CA ALA A 120 3.01 -18.92 -14.99
C ALA A 120 4.33 -19.44 -15.61
N PRO A 121 4.45 -19.68 -16.94
CA PRO A 121 5.72 -20.04 -17.55
C PRO A 121 6.76 -18.91 -17.55
N GLN A 122 6.32 -17.65 -17.52
CA GLN A 122 7.17 -16.46 -17.67
C GLN A 122 7.79 -16.02 -16.33
N LYS A 123 8.46 -16.94 -15.61
CA LYS A 123 8.97 -16.68 -14.24
C LYS A 123 9.88 -15.46 -14.15
N LEU A 124 10.81 -15.32 -15.12
CA LEU A 124 11.73 -14.20 -15.19
C LEU A 124 10.99 -12.87 -15.28
N TRP A 125 10.02 -12.77 -16.20
CA TRP A 125 9.23 -11.55 -16.39
C TRP A 125 8.37 -11.20 -15.18
N ARG A 126 7.79 -12.19 -14.50
CA ARG A 126 7.09 -11.96 -13.23
C ARG A 126 8.02 -11.35 -12.17
N GLY A 127 9.25 -11.85 -12.07
CA GLY A 127 10.27 -11.29 -11.19
C GLY A 127 10.68 -9.87 -11.58
N VAL A 128 10.93 -9.63 -12.88
CA VAL A 128 11.28 -8.31 -13.42
C VAL A 128 10.18 -7.29 -13.15
N PHE A 129 8.92 -7.59 -13.51
CA PHE A 129 7.83 -6.66 -13.28
C PHE A 129 7.57 -6.41 -11.79
N ALA A 130 7.73 -7.43 -10.94
CA ALA A 130 7.66 -7.24 -9.49
C ALA A 130 8.76 -6.30 -8.97
N ALA A 131 10.00 -6.48 -9.43
CA ALA A 131 11.12 -5.61 -9.08
C ALA A 131 10.91 -4.17 -9.57
N LEU A 132 10.47 -3.99 -10.82
CA LEU A 132 10.19 -2.68 -11.41
C LEU A 132 9.03 -1.96 -10.72
N SER A 133 7.93 -2.66 -10.43
CA SER A 133 6.81 -2.11 -9.65
C SER A 133 7.26 -1.68 -8.25
N THR A 134 8.07 -2.51 -7.58
CA THR A 134 8.61 -2.20 -6.25
C THR A 134 9.53 -0.99 -6.30
N ALA A 135 10.50 -0.97 -7.23
CA ALA A 135 11.41 0.15 -7.41
C ALA A 135 10.66 1.45 -7.71
N GLY A 136 9.66 1.39 -8.60
CA GLY A 136 8.80 2.52 -8.92
C GLY A 136 8.08 3.09 -7.72
N LEU A 137 7.46 2.23 -6.88
CA LEU A 137 6.86 2.66 -5.62
C LEU A 137 7.86 3.37 -4.71
N TRP A 138 9.03 2.78 -4.47
CA TRP A 138 10.03 3.37 -3.57
C TRP A 138 10.64 4.66 -4.11
N ILE A 139 10.87 4.77 -5.42
CA ILE A 139 11.34 6.02 -6.05
C ILE A 139 10.29 7.12 -5.88
N LEU A 140 9.01 6.83 -6.12
CA LEU A 140 7.91 7.78 -5.94
C LEU A 140 7.71 8.15 -4.46
N GLY A 141 7.73 7.18 -3.56
CA GLY A 141 7.66 7.43 -2.11
C GLY A 141 8.84 8.22 -1.57
N SER A 142 9.98 8.21 -2.28
CA SER A 142 11.18 8.96 -1.95
C SER A 142 11.24 10.38 -2.53
N GLN A 143 10.18 10.84 -3.19
CA GLN A 143 10.09 12.22 -3.69
C GLN A 143 9.84 13.23 -2.55
N ASP A 144 10.29 14.46 -2.77
CA ASP A 144 10.03 15.58 -1.86
C ASP A 144 8.53 15.83 -1.68
N GLY A 145 8.15 16.20 -0.46
CA GLY A 145 6.75 16.42 -0.07
C GLY A 145 6.09 15.19 0.56
N VAL A 146 6.59 13.99 0.30
CA VAL A 146 6.12 12.77 0.98
C VAL A 146 6.64 12.78 2.42
N PHE A 147 5.73 12.84 3.39
CA PHE A 147 6.08 12.73 4.80
C PHE A 147 6.32 11.26 5.17
N ARG A 148 7.55 10.95 5.58
CA ARG A 148 7.99 9.56 5.82
C ARG A 148 8.22 9.23 7.29
N ARG A 149 8.29 10.24 8.17
CA ARG A 149 8.67 10.08 9.59
C ARG A 149 9.95 9.25 9.76
N THR A 150 11.03 9.64 9.07
CA THR A 150 12.27 8.84 8.98
C THR A 150 12.98 8.65 10.33
N TYR A 151 12.98 9.66 11.19
CA TYR A 151 13.61 9.57 12.52
C TYR A 151 12.89 8.61 13.48
N GLU A 152 11.62 8.28 13.20
CA GLU A 152 10.80 7.34 13.98
C GLU A 152 10.25 6.25 13.05
N TRP A 153 11.09 5.74 12.14
CA TRP A 153 10.69 4.83 11.08
C TRP A 153 9.98 3.58 11.60
N GLN A 154 10.28 3.14 12.83
CA GLN A 154 9.64 1.99 13.47
C GLN A 154 8.14 2.17 13.69
N VAL A 155 7.64 3.41 13.72
CA VAL A 155 6.22 3.76 13.88
C VAL A 155 5.71 4.60 12.72
N SER A 156 6.37 4.51 11.57
CA SER A 156 6.02 5.28 10.38
C SER A 156 4.92 4.59 9.59
N HIS A 157 3.82 5.32 9.38
CA HIS A 157 2.74 4.89 8.50
C HIS A 157 3.23 4.68 7.06
N TYR A 158 4.15 5.54 6.59
CA TYR A 158 4.77 5.46 5.27
C TYR A 158 5.54 4.15 5.10
N TYR A 159 6.52 3.86 5.98
CA TYR A 159 7.36 2.67 5.81
C TYR A 159 6.54 1.38 5.92
N TYR A 160 5.53 1.34 6.81
CA TYR A 160 4.64 0.19 6.91
C TYR A 160 3.87 -0.04 5.61
N GLY A 161 3.32 1.03 5.02
CA GLY A 161 2.60 0.97 3.74
C GLY A 161 3.48 0.53 2.58
N MET A 162 4.68 1.10 2.46
CA MET A 162 5.62 0.76 1.40
C MET A 162 6.07 -0.70 1.46
N VAL A 163 6.36 -1.20 2.67
CA VAL A 163 6.72 -2.62 2.87
C VAL A 163 5.51 -3.52 2.62
N ALA A 164 4.32 -3.16 3.11
CA ALA A 164 3.11 -3.93 2.86
C ALA A 164 2.78 -4.03 1.35
N ALA A 165 2.85 -2.92 0.61
CA ALA A 165 2.66 -2.90 -0.83
C ALA A 165 3.70 -3.76 -1.56
N THR A 166 4.97 -3.69 -1.15
CA THR A 166 6.04 -4.56 -1.67
C THR A 166 5.74 -6.04 -1.43
N LEU A 167 5.28 -6.41 -0.23
CA LEU A 167 4.89 -7.78 0.10
C LEU A 167 3.69 -8.25 -0.72
N MET A 168 2.72 -7.38 -1.02
CA MET A 168 1.61 -7.71 -1.91
C MET A 168 2.09 -7.97 -3.35
N ILE A 169 3.00 -7.14 -3.88
CA ILE A 169 3.60 -7.35 -5.20
C ILE A 169 4.34 -8.70 -5.25
N ILE A 170 5.15 -9.01 -4.23
CA ILE A 170 5.86 -10.29 -4.13
C ILE A 170 4.85 -11.44 -4.07
N SER A 171 3.81 -11.32 -3.24
CA SER A 171 2.74 -12.32 -3.09
C SER A 171 2.08 -12.64 -4.43
N LEU A 172 1.79 -11.61 -5.22
CA LEU A 172 1.30 -11.77 -6.59
C LEU A 172 2.34 -12.47 -7.46
N ALA A 173 3.59 -12.00 -7.48
CA ALA A 173 4.65 -12.51 -8.35
C ALA A 173 4.90 -14.02 -8.17
N ILE A 174 4.98 -14.49 -6.92
CA ILE A 174 5.30 -15.89 -6.58
C ILE A 174 4.10 -16.83 -6.67
N LEU A 175 2.89 -16.34 -6.98
CA LEU A 175 1.66 -17.13 -7.01
C LEU A 175 1.80 -18.50 -7.71
N PRO A 176 2.40 -18.61 -8.92
CA PRO A 176 2.58 -19.91 -9.57
C PRO A 176 3.43 -20.90 -8.77
N GLU A 177 4.40 -20.42 -7.99
CA GLU A 177 5.33 -21.24 -7.23
C GLU A 177 4.70 -21.78 -5.93
N ILE A 178 3.71 -21.07 -5.35
CA ILE A 178 2.93 -21.51 -4.19
C ILE A 178 2.20 -22.84 -4.46
N TYR A 179 1.75 -23.04 -5.69
CA TYR A 179 1.08 -24.26 -6.12
C TYR A 179 2.07 -25.41 -6.36
N LYS A 180 3.27 -25.11 -6.85
CA LYS A 180 4.29 -26.10 -7.22
C LYS A 180 5.16 -26.55 -6.04
N SER A 181 5.35 -25.70 -5.03
CA SER A 181 6.30 -25.93 -3.94
C SER A 181 5.70 -25.66 -2.56
N LYS A 182 5.87 -26.63 -1.66
CA LYS A 182 5.53 -26.46 -0.23
C LYS A 182 6.40 -25.40 0.43
N THR A 183 7.65 -25.23 -0.01
CA THR A 183 8.56 -24.20 0.51
C THR A 183 8.04 -22.80 0.18
N TRP A 184 7.71 -22.54 -1.09
CA TRP A 184 7.13 -21.25 -1.51
C TRP A 184 5.79 -20.96 -0.84
N ARG A 185 5.00 -21.99 -0.56
CA ARG A 185 3.78 -21.85 0.25
C ARG A 185 4.08 -21.42 1.69
N LYS A 186 5.08 -22.00 2.35
CA LYS A 186 5.50 -21.58 3.71
C LYS A 186 6.03 -20.14 3.70
N VAL A 187 6.86 -19.79 2.71
CA VAL A 187 7.36 -18.42 2.51
C VAL A 187 6.20 -17.45 2.35
N HIS A 188 5.24 -17.74 1.47
CA HIS A 188 4.05 -16.91 1.28
C HIS A 188 3.27 -16.72 2.59
N ILE A 189 3.04 -17.79 3.37
CA ILE A 189 2.34 -17.70 4.65
C ILE A 189 3.10 -16.77 5.62
N ALA A 190 4.41 -16.98 5.79
CA ALA A 190 5.22 -16.18 6.69
C ALA A 190 5.21 -14.69 6.30
N LEU A 191 5.43 -14.38 5.01
CA LEU A 191 5.41 -13.01 4.50
C LEU A 191 4.04 -12.35 4.64
N ASN A 192 2.94 -13.08 4.45
CA ASN A 192 1.60 -12.52 4.60
C ASN A 192 1.17 -12.37 6.07
N CYS A 193 1.73 -13.16 7.00
CA CYS A 193 1.60 -12.88 8.43
C CYS A 193 2.27 -11.55 8.79
N ILE A 194 3.47 -11.29 8.26
CA ILE A 194 4.14 -9.98 8.43
C ILE A 194 3.29 -8.87 7.80
N ALA A 195 2.79 -9.07 6.58
CA ALA A 195 1.92 -8.08 5.92
C ALA A 195 0.66 -7.77 6.73
N LEU A 196 0.02 -8.78 7.34
CA LEU A 196 -1.15 -8.59 8.21
C LEU A 196 -0.81 -7.71 9.43
N LEU A 197 0.33 -7.97 10.08
CA LEU A 197 0.79 -7.13 11.20
C LEU A 197 1.08 -5.69 10.73
N LEU A 198 1.67 -5.51 9.56
CA LEU A 198 1.89 -4.18 8.98
C LEU A 198 0.58 -3.45 8.68
N PHE A 199 -0.45 -4.14 8.17
CA PHE A 199 -1.77 -3.54 7.95
C PHE A 199 -2.45 -3.12 9.26
N ILE A 200 -2.35 -3.93 10.32
CA ILE A 200 -2.83 -3.55 11.65
C ILE A 200 -2.07 -2.30 12.13
N GLY A 201 -0.75 -2.32 11.99
CA GLY A 201 0.10 -1.17 12.31
C GLY A 201 -0.25 0.08 11.49
N GLN A 202 -0.61 -0.06 10.21
CA GLN A 202 -1.09 1.04 9.38
C GLN A 202 -2.43 1.60 9.87
N GLY A 203 -3.35 0.77 10.35
CA GLY A 203 -4.59 1.26 10.98
C GLY A 203 -4.32 2.12 12.21
N ILE A 204 -3.38 1.69 13.07
CA ILE A 204 -2.98 2.43 14.28
C ILE A 204 -2.26 3.73 13.92
N THR A 205 -1.18 3.63 13.13
CA THR A 205 -0.36 4.78 12.74
C THR A 205 -1.10 5.76 11.84
N GLY A 206 -2.02 5.28 10.99
CA GLY A 206 -2.85 6.14 10.15
C GLY A 206 -3.86 6.93 10.98
N THR A 207 -4.45 6.32 12.00
CA THR A 207 -5.33 7.04 12.94
C THR A 207 -4.57 8.12 13.71
N ARG A 208 -3.34 7.83 14.15
CA ARG A 208 -2.45 8.85 14.73
C ARG A 208 -2.19 9.98 13.74
N ASP A 209 -1.76 9.66 12.53
CA ASP A 209 -1.37 10.67 11.54
C ASP A 209 -2.57 11.54 11.11
N LEU A 210 -3.81 11.02 11.16
CA LEU A 210 -5.02 11.82 10.95
C LEU A 210 -5.21 12.92 12.00
N LEU A 211 -4.78 12.70 13.25
CA LEU A 211 -4.82 13.72 14.30
C LEU A 211 -3.84 14.87 14.05
N GLU A 212 -2.83 14.65 13.21
CA GLU A 212 -1.84 15.65 12.83
C GLU A 212 -2.24 16.46 11.58
N ILE A 213 -3.36 16.12 10.93
CA ILE A 213 -3.83 16.80 9.71
C ILE A 213 -4.99 17.75 10.07
N PRO A 214 -4.75 19.06 10.20
CA PRO A 214 -5.84 20.01 10.41
C PRO A 214 -6.70 20.14 9.16
N LEU A 215 -8.01 20.35 9.37
CA LEU A 215 -8.91 20.79 8.30
C LEU A 215 -8.51 22.16 7.79
N SER A 216 -8.87 22.50 6.54
CA SER A 216 -8.51 23.77 5.90
C SER A 216 -8.91 25.00 6.74
N TRP A 217 -10.02 24.92 7.49
CA TRP A 217 -10.44 26.01 8.38
C TRP A 217 -9.68 26.04 9.71
N GLN A 218 -9.16 24.90 10.19
CA GLN A 218 -8.34 24.79 11.39
C GLN A 218 -6.89 25.17 11.12
N GLU A 219 -6.41 24.93 9.90
CA GLU A 219 -5.02 25.10 9.48
C GLU A 219 -4.43 26.48 9.88
N PRO A 220 -5.12 27.62 9.68
CA PRO A 220 -4.62 28.94 10.10
C PRO A 220 -4.50 29.08 11.62
N PHE A 221 -5.42 28.51 12.39
CA PHE A 221 -5.42 28.62 13.86
C PHE A 221 -4.39 27.67 14.50
N VAL A 222 -4.26 26.46 13.96
CA VAL A 222 -3.29 25.45 14.45
C VAL A 222 -1.87 25.88 14.10
N PHE A 223 -1.60 26.31 12.87
CA PHE A 223 -0.26 26.75 12.47
C PHE A 223 0.05 28.21 12.84
N GLY A 224 -0.92 28.96 13.37
CA GLY A 224 -0.70 30.25 14.01
C GLY A 224 -0.12 30.14 15.44
N CYS A 225 -0.13 28.94 16.03
CA CYS A 225 0.47 28.69 17.33
C CYS A 225 2.00 28.48 17.24
N ASP A 226 2.73 29.04 18.20
CA ASP A 226 4.10 28.68 18.49
C ASP A 226 4.13 27.46 19.43
N PHE A 227 4.35 26.29 18.86
CA PHE A 227 4.41 25.02 19.59
C PHE A 227 5.66 24.87 20.47
N VAL A 228 6.73 25.63 20.20
CA VAL A 228 7.96 25.61 21.01
C VAL A 228 7.73 26.36 22.31
N ASN A 229 7.15 27.56 22.20
CA ASN A 229 6.84 28.41 23.35
C ASN A 229 5.47 28.13 23.99
N LYS A 230 4.69 27.22 23.40
CA LYS A 230 3.32 26.85 23.83
C LYS A 230 2.38 28.05 23.90
N THR A 231 2.53 28.99 22.99
CA THR A 231 1.68 30.19 22.89
C THR A 231 0.89 30.14 21.60
N CYS A 232 -0.41 30.41 21.66
CA CYS A 232 -1.24 30.63 20.49
C CYS A 232 -1.64 32.10 20.46
N GLY A 233 -1.33 32.79 19.37
CA GLY A 233 -1.77 34.18 19.16
C GLY A 233 -3.25 34.21 18.78
N GLY A 234 -4.00 35.09 19.43
CA GLY A 234 -5.39 35.42 19.09
C GLY A 234 -5.53 36.21 17.80
#